data_AF-A0A928WPZ4-F1
#
_entry.id   AF-A0A928WPZ4-F1
#
_cell.length_a   1.000
_cell.length_b   1.000
_cell.length_c   1.000
_cell.angle_alpha   90.00
_cell.angle_beta   90.00
_cell.angle_gamma   90.00
#
_symmetry.space_group_name_H-M   'P 1'
#
loop_
_entity.id
_entity.type
_entity.pdbx_description
1 polymer ?
#
loop_
_entity_poly.entity_id
_entity_poly.type
_entity_poly.pdbx_seq_one_letter_code
_entity_poly.pdbx_strand_id
1 'polypeptide(L)'
;ELDIEIEVGTKLITIEHAYTHFKVTLNVFNCAFLSGEPKPLECDEIKWVTLDEIDQYPFPKANSQIIEALRQQANHPQAGNR
;
A
#
# COMPACT_ATOMS: atom_id res chain seq x y z
N GLU A 1 -3.16 -9.28 9.76
CA GLU A 1 -3.48 -10.11 8.57
C GLU A 1 -4.93 -9.88 8.12
N LEU A 2 -5.27 -10.01 6.82
CA LEU A 2 -6.58 -9.61 6.26
C LEU A 2 -7.50 -10.75 5.78
N ASP A 3 -7.05 -12.01 5.76
CA ASP A 3 -7.84 -13.18 5.27
C ASP A 3 -8.33 -13.05 3.81
N ILE A 4 -7.47 -12.51 2.93
CA ILE A 4 -7.73 -12.35 1.50
C ILE A 4 -6.66 -13.02 0.63
N GLU A 5 -7.07 -13.48 -0.54
CA GLU A 5 -6.16 -13.95 -1.58
C GLU A 5 -5.80 -12.79 -2.51
N ILE A 6 -4.50 -12.67 -2.77
CA ILE A 6 -3.95 -11.64 -3.66
C ILE A 6 -2.94 -12.25 -4.63
N GLU A 7 -2.83 -11.67 -5.81
CA GLU A 7 -1.69 -11.87 -6.70
C GLU A 7 -0.69 -10.74 -6.47
N VAL A 8 0.53 -11.08 -6.06
CA VAL A 8 1.61 -10.10 -5.90
C VAL A 8 2.14 -9.74 -7.29
N GLY A 9 2.04 -8.46 -7.63
CA GLY A 9 2.52 -7.89 -8.87
C GLY A 9 3.90 -7.23 -8.74
N THR A 10 4.07 -6.09 -9.40
CA THR A 10 5.35 -5.39 -9.48
C THR A 10 5.71 -4.68 -8.17
N LYS A 11 7.01 -4.60 -7.89
CA LYS A 11 7.51 -3.79 -6.77
C LYS A 11 7.29 -2.31 -7.08
N LEU A 12 6.55 -1.62 -6.21
CA LEU A 12 6.31 -0.19 -6.31
C LEU A 12 7.53 0.60 -5.81
N ILE A 13 7.92 0.36 -4.56
CA ILE A 13 9.01 1.10 -3.91
C ILE A 13 9.62 0.29 -2.76
N THR A 14 10.89 0.54 -2.47
CA THR A 14 11.55 0.11 -1.23
C THR A 14 11.84 1.36 -0.40
N ILE A 15 11.39 1.39 0.85
CA ILE A 15 11.60 2.51 1.78
C ILE A 15 12.48 2.03 2.92
N GLU A 16 13.59 2.72 3.15
CA GLU A 16 14.44 2.49 4.31
C GLU A 16 14.18 3.58 5.35
N HIS A 17 13.84 3.17 6.56
CA HIS A 17 13.64 4.07 7.68
C HIS A 17 14.54 3.67 8.85
N ALA A 18 15.33 4.63 9.35
CA ALA A 18 16.17 4.44 10.51
C ALA A 18 15.50 5.09 11.73
N TYR A 19 15.04 4.27 12.66
CA TYR A 19 14.69 4.70 14.00
C TYR A 19 15.96 4.70 14.87
N THR A 20 15.94 5.43 15.98
CA THR A 20 17.08 5.57 16.90
C THR A 20 17.64 4.22 17.38
N HIS A 21 16.80 3.18 17.48
CA HIS A 21 17.17 1.89 18.03
C HIS A 21 17.14 0.74 17.01
N PHE A 22 16.59 0.94 15.80
CA PHE A 22 16.44 -0.11 14.79
C PHE A 22 16.23 0.48 13.39
N LYS A 23 16.54 -0.31 12.37
CA LYS A 23 16.27 0.03 10.97
C LYS A 23 15.15 -0.85 10.44
N VAL A 24 14.27 -0.27 9.63
CA VAL A 24 13.18 -0.98 8.96
C VAL A 24 13.32 -0.74 7.46
N THR A 25 13.19 -1.80 6.69
CA THR A 25 13.07 -1.74 5.23
C THR A 25 11.68 -2.21 4.85
N LEU A 26 10.86 -1.32 4.31
CA LEU A 26 9.54 -1.64 3.79
C LEU A 26 9.66 -1.91 2.29
N ASN A 27 9.25 -3.10 1.87
CA ASN A 27 9.11 -3.44 0.45
C ASN A 27 7.63 -3.41 0.10
N VAL A 28 7.26 -2.49 -0.79
CA VAL A 28 5.86 -2.27 -1.19
C VAL A 28 5.66 -2.80 -2.59
N PHE A 29 4.63 -3.62 -2.76
CA PHE A 29 4.25 -4.24 -4.03
C PHE A 29 2.83 -3.84 -4.39
N ASN A 30 2.58 -3.68 -5.69
CA ASN A 30 1.23 -3.66 -6.22
C ASN A 30 0.67 -5.08 -6.16
N CYS A 31 -0.58 -5.22 -5.72
CA CYS A 31 -1.23 -6.52 -5.65
C CYS A 31 -2.61 -6.45 -6.28
N ALA A 32 -3.01 -7.50 -6.99
CA ALA A 32 -4.38 -7.67 -7.45
C ALA A 32 -5.16 -8.49 -6.42
N PHE A 33 -6.32 -7.99 -6.01
CA PHE A 33 -7.24 -8.75 -5.17
C PHE A 33 -7.86 -9.88 -6.01
N LEU A 34 -7.81 -11.12 -5.49
CA LEU A 34 -8.36 -12.29 -6.17
C LEU A 34 -9.67 -12.74 -5.53
N SER A 35 -9.66 -12.97 -4.20
CA SER A 35 -10.81 -13.54 -3.49
C SER A 35 -10.70 -13.31 -1.97
N GLY A 36 -11.77 -13.65 -1.25
CA GLY A 36 -11.86 -13.52 0.21
C GLY A 36 -12.62 -12.26 0.66
N GLU A 37 -12.81 -12.13 1.97
CA GLU A 37 -13.41 -10.93 2.56
C GLU A 37 -12.46 -10.38 3.61
N PRO A 38 -12.01 -9.11 3.49
CA PRO A 38 -11.12 -8.52 4.47
C PRO A 38 -11.75 -8.53 5.86
N LYS A 39 -11.12 -9.22 6.81
CA LYS A 39 -11.57 -9.23 8.20
C LYS A 39 -10.65 -8.40 9.07
N PRO A 40 -11.18 -7.48 9.89
CA PRO A 40 -10.41 -6.75 10.88
C PRO A 40 -10.01 -7.72 12.01
N LEU A 41 -8.97 -8.53 11.78
CA LEU A 41 -8.50 -9.50 12.77
C LEU A 41 -7.70 -8.80 13.89
N GLU A 42 -7.02 -7.68 13.59
CA GLU A 42 -6.18 -6.93 14.53
C GLU A 42 -6.31 -5.39 14.39
N CYS A 43 -7.19 -4.87 13.52
CA CYS A 43 -7.47 -3.44 13.41
C CYS A 43 -8.94 -3.13 13.72
N ASP A 44 -9.27 -1.88 14.03
CA ASP A 44 -10.63 -1.49 14.39
C ASP A 44 -11.58 -1.46 13.17
N GLU A 45 -11.07 -1.12 11.99
CA GLU A 45 -11.85 -1.01 10.74
C GLU A 45 -10.97 -1.24 9.51
N ILE A 46 -11.54 -1.84 8.46
CA ILE A 46 -10.94 -1.93 7.12
C ILE A 46 -11.79 -1.12 6.15
N LYS A 47 -11.14 -0.24 5.38
CA LYS A 47 -11.79 0.56 4.36
C LYS A 47 -11.00 0.58 3.06
N TRP A 48 -11.67 0.26 1.97
CA TRP A 48 -11.16 0.51 0.62
C TRP A 48 -11.39 1.98 0.27
N VAL A 49 -10.33 2.69 -0.11
CA VAL A 49 -10.38 4.12 -0.44
C VAL A 49 -9.67 4.38 -1.75
N THR A 50 -10.14 5.38 -2.49
CA THR A 50 -9.46 5.85 -3.70
C THR A 50 -8.26 6.74 -3.36
N LEU A 51 -7.37 6.99 -4.33
CA LEU A 51 -6.25 7.90 -4.15
C LEU A 51 -6.68 9.36 -3.92
N ASP A 52 -7.89 9.74 -4.32
CA ASP A 52 -8.43 11.07 -4.04
C ASP A 52 -8.97 11.18 -2.61
N GLU A 53 -9.45 10.07 -2.05
CA GLU A 53 -9.95 10.00 -0.66
C GLU A 53 -8.85 9.74 0.36
N ILE A 54 -7.66 9.28 -0.07
CA ILE A 54 -6.61 8.82 0.84
C ILE A 54 -6.13 9.89 1.83
N ASP A 55 -6.16 11.17 1.43
CA ASP A 55 -5.74 12.29 2.29
C ASP A 55 -6.74 12.58 3.42
N GLN A 56 -7.93 11.97 3.39
CA GLN A 56 -8.94 12.09 4.45
C GLN A 56 -8.63 11.20 5.65
N TYR A 57 -7.63 10.31 5.56
CA TYR A 57 -7.28 9.35 6.60
C TYR A 57 -5.88 9.63 7.16
N PRO A 58 -5.69 9.52 8.48
CA PRO A 58 -4.37 9.71 9.08
C PRO A 58 -3.45 8.56 8.72
N PHE A 59 -2.31 8.87 8.10
CA PHE A 59 -1.25 7.90 7.83
C PHE A 59 0.03 8.26 8.60
N PRO A 60 0.81 7.27 9.06
CA PRO A 60 2.15 7.53 9.57
C PRO A 60 3.01 8.24 8.51
N LYS A 61 3.89 9.14 8.95
CA LYS A 61 4.83 9.85 8.05
C LYS A 61 5.67 8.92 7.18
N ALA A 62 5.96 7.71 7.66
CA ALA A 62 6.68 6.70 6.90
C ALA A 62 5.93 6.28 5.61
N ASN A 63 4.59 6.36 5.61
CA ASN A 63 3.74 5.94 4.49
C ASN A 63 3.55 7.05 3.45
N SER A 64 3.92 8.30 3.73
CA SER A 64 3.76 9.40 2.76
C SER A 64 4.50 9.14 1.44
N GLN A 65 5.66 8.46 1.50
CA GLN A 65 6.41 8.05 0.31
C GLN A 65 5.67 7.01 -0.53
N ILE A 66 4.87 6.15 0.11
CA ILE A 66 4.03 5.15 -0.57
C ILE A 66 2.91 5.84 -1.33
N ILE A 67 2.20 6.76 -0.67
CA ILE A 67 1.09 7.52 -1.26
C ILE A 67 1.57 8.33 -2.47
N GLU A 68 2.72 9.00 -2.34
CA GLU A 68 3.31 9.75 -3.45
C GLU A 68 3.69 8.84 -4.63
N ALA A 69 4.28 7.67 -4.36
CA ALA A 69 4.60 6.69 -5.41
C ALA A 69 3.33 6.19 -6.14
N LEU A 70 2.25 5.94 -5.39
CA LEU A 70 0.95 5.56 -5.97
C LEU A 70 0.37 6.67 -6.86
N ARG A 71 0.46 7.94 -6.43
CA ARG A 71 0.01 9.10 -7.23
C ARG A 71 0.82 9.24 -8.52
N GLN A 72 2.13 9.06 -8.45
CA GLN A 72 3.01 9.12 -9.64
C GLN A 72 2.69 8.01 -10.63
N GLN A 73 2.45 6.78 -10.14
CA GLN A 73 2.04 5.65 -10.96
C GLN A 73 0.65 5.87 -11.61
N ALA A 74 -0.30 6.46 -10.89
CA ALA A 74 -1.62 6.79 -11.43
C ALA A 74 -1.56 7.87 -12.53
N ASN A 75 -0.66 8.85 -12.38
CA ASN A 75 -0.47 9.92 -13.37
C ASN A 75 0.36 9.49 -14.58
N HIS A 76 1.12 8.41 -14.47
CA HIS A 76 1.85 7.77 -15.57
C HIS A 76 1.39 6.32 -15.68
N PRO A 77 0.20 6.05 -16.24
CA PRO A 77 -0.22 4.69 -16.51
C PRO A 77 0.80 4.10 -17.50
N GLN A 78 1.75 3.33 -16.98
CA GLN A 78 2.65 2.53 -17.79
C GLN A 78 1.76 1.68 -18.68
N ALA A 79 1.86 1.87 -20.00
CA ALA A 79 1.13 1.09 -20.97
C ALA A 79 1.49 -0.40 -20.78
N GLY A 80 0.52 -1.19 -20.33
CA GLY A 80 0.56 -2.64 -20.35
C GLY A 80 0.87 -3.30 -19.00
N ASN A 81 -0.07 -4.11 -18.50
CA ASN A 81 -0.08 -5.48 -18.96
C ASN A 81 -1.50 -6.05 -18.92
N ARG A 82 -1.75 -6.93 -19.88
CA ARG A 82 -3.01 -7.63 -20.16
C ARG A 82 -3.06 -8.93 -19.39
#